data_AF-A0A1H5MV35-F1
#
_entry.id   AF-A0A1H5MV35-F1
#
_cell.length_a   1.000
_cell.length_b   1.000
_cell.length_c   1.000
_cell.angle_alpha   90.00
_cell.angle_beta   90.00
_cell.angle_gamma   90.00
#
_symmetry.space_group_name_H-M   'P 1'
#
loop_
_entity.id
_entity.type
_entity.pdbx_description
1 polymer ?
#
loop_
_entity_poly.entity_id
_entity_poly.type
_entity_poly.pdbx_seq_one_letter_code
_entity_poly.pdbx_strand_id
1 'polypeptide(L)'
;MFRKFSRDLGEQQTETLQLMLDFFSKHNLNPSEDLGPNMKTLEGTISKRINVIIAIIRDIEKRQTKPTLAMLQLLFQESPQKQPLLVEKRKPSVEIEKTAYSETQHKNEILQKKVFQWQTITTSILDKVAISRTSFGKIQLRLLMSPKELQDIKTKIEKL
;
A
#
# COMPACT_ATOMS: atom_id res chain seq x y z
N MET A 1 1.48 31.60 -4.97
CA MET A 1 1.47 30.13 -4.74
C MET A 1 2.19 29.80 -3.43
N PHE A 2 3.49 30.08 -3.32
CA PHE A 2 4.29 29.82 -2.11
C PHE A 2 3.74 30.48 -0.83
N ARG A 3 3.36 31.76 -0.86
CA ARG A 3 2.80 32.46 0.33
C ARG A 3 1.46 31.89 0.85
N LYS A 4 0.72 31.15 0.02
CA LYS A 4 -0.49 30.42 0.44
C LYS A 4 -0.06 29.09 1.06
N PHE A 5 0.81 28.35 0.38
CA PHE A 5 1.43 27.14 0.90
C PHE A 5 2.07 27.32 2.28
N SER A 6 2.86 28.38 2.52
CA SER A 6 3.43 28.67 3.84
C SER A 6 2.35 28.88 4.90
N ARG A 7 1.25 29.57 4.55
CA ARG A 7 0.12 29.78 5.47
C ARG A 7 -0.63 28.48 5.75
N ASP A 8 -0.79 27.63 4.75
CA ASP A 8 -1.43 26.31 4.89
C ASP A 8 -0.58 25.38 5.77
N LEU A 9 0.76 25.50 5.71
CA LEU A 9 1.70 24.80 6.58
C LEU A 9 1.74 25.37 8.02
N GLY A 10 1.20 26.58 8.23
CA GLY A 10 1.22 27.28 9.51
C GLY A 10 2.52 28.02 9.82
N GLU A 11 3.46 28.09 8.87
CA GLU A 11 4.82 28.56 9.09
C GLU A 11 5.11 29.92 8.44
N GLN A 12 6.15 30.61 8.95
CA GLN A 12 6.67 31.81 8.28
C GLN A 12 7.28 31.44 6.92
N GLN A 13 7.30 32.39 5.98
CA GLN A 13 7.78 32.14 4.62
C GLN A 13 9.25 31.67 4.59
N THR A 14 10.10 32.24 5.45
CA THR A 14 11.52 31.87 5.57
C THR A 14 11.68 30.46 6.12
N GLU A 15 10.92 30.13 7.17
CA GLU A 15 10.93 28.81 7.81
C GLU A 15 10.40 27.72 6.87
N THR A 16 9.33 28.01 6.13
CA THR A 16 8.82 27.12 5.08
C THR A 16 9.88 26.82 4.02
N LEU A 17 10.66 27.83 3.61
CA LEU A 17 11.71 27.65 2.61
C LEU A 17 12.84 26.78 3.17
N GLN A 18 13.23 27.01 4.42
CA GLN A 18 14.26 26.21 5.08
C GLN A 18 13.81 24.75 5.22
N LEU A 19 12.57 24.52 5.64
CA LEU A 19 11.97 23.17 5.69
C LEU A 19 11.98 22.48 4.32
N MET A 20 11.68 23.22 3.24
CA MET A 20 11.77 22.67 1.88
C MET A 20 13.21 22.28 1.53
N LEU A 21 14.18 23.15 1.78
CA LEU A 21 15.60 22.88 1.49
C LEU A 21 16.11 21.68 2.30
N ASP A 22 15.78 21.63 3.59
CA ASP A 22 16.15 20.53 4.48
C ASP A 22 15.51 19.22 4.02
N PHE A 23 14.24 19.24 3.60
CA PHE A 23 13.56 18.08 3.05
C PHE A 23 14.26 17.54 1.79
N PHE A 24 14.53 18.41 0.81
CA PHE A 24 15.22 18.00 -0.42
C PHE A 24 16.62 17.46 -0.13
N SER A 25 17.39 18.14 0.74
CA SER A 25 18.73 17.70 1.11
C SER A 25 18.72 16.36 1.86
N LYS A 26 17.80 16.20 2.82
CA LYS A 26 17.70 14.98 3.65
C LYS A 26 17.30 13.76 2.83
N HIS A 27 16.44 13.95 1.83
CA HIS A 27 15.98 12.88 0.95
C HIS A 27 16.78 12.78 -0.36
N ASN A 28 17.83 13.60 -0.51
CA ASN A 28 18.69 13.67 -1.68
C ASN A 28 17.90 13.78 -2.99
N LEU A 29 16.82 14.58 -2.95
CA LEU A 29 15.86 14.81 -4.03
C LEU A 29 16.20 16.12 -4.75
N ASN A 30 16.07 16.12 -6.07
CA ASN A 30 16.20 17.33 -6.88
C ASN A 30 14.81 17.95 -7.12
N PRO A 31 14.58 19.24 -6.83
CA PRO A 31 13.30 19.91 -7.11
C PRO A 31 12.88 19.89 -8.59
N SER A 32 13.82 19.62 -9.51
CA SER A 32 13.57 19.51 -10.95
C SER A 32 13.31 18.07 -11.42
N GLU A 33 13.47 17.07 -10.55
CA GLU A 33 13.16 15.68 -10.88
C GLU A 33 11.65 15.42 -10.78
N ASP A 34 11.09 14.79 -11.81
CA ASP A 34 9.72 14.29 -11.78
C ASP A 34 9.70 12.90 -11.10
N LEU A 35 9.13 12.84 -9.89
CA LEU A 35 8.96 11.59 -9.13
C LEU A 35 7.82 10.71 -9.67
N GLY A 36 7.22 11.14 -10.78
CA GLY A 36 6.04 10.53 -11.37
C GLY A 36 4.80 10.74 -10.51
N PRO A 37 3.63 10.33 -11.01
CA PRO A 37 2.36 10.71 -10.41
C PRO A 37 2.15 10.25 -8.96
N ASN A 38 2.91 9.27 -8.43
CA ASN A 38 2.75 8.73 -7.07
C ASN A 38 3.95 7.90 -6.54
N MET A 39 5.20 8.10 -6.98
CA MET A 39 6.34 7.18 -6.68
C MET A 39 6.15 5.71 -7.13
N LYS A 40 4.97 5.30 -7.62
CA LYS A 40 4.67 3.95 -8.12
C LYS A 40 5.64 3.48 -9.21
N THR A 41 6.12 4.41 -10.04
CA THR A 41 7.11 4.12 -11.08
C THR A 41 8.47 3.75 -10.47
N LEU A 42 8.85 4.40 -9.37
CA LEU A 42 10.06 4.07 -8.61
C LEU A 42 9.92 2.70 -7.94
N GLU A 43 8.79 2.42 -7.29
CA GLU A 43 8.49 1.10 -6.70
C GLU A 43 8.57 -0.03 -7.72
N GLY A 44 8.00 0.18 -8.91
CA GLY A 44 8.08 -0.78 -10.02
C GLY A 44 9.50 -0.99 -10.54
N THR A 45 10.33 0.05 -10.55
CA THR A 45 11.74 -0.03 -10.97
C THR A 45 12.58 -0.78 -9.94
N ILE A 46 12.37 -0.52 -8.65
CA ILE A 46 13.03 -1.24 -7.55
C ILE A 46 12.65 -2.72 -7.56
N SER A 47 11.36 -3.04 -7.72
CA SER A 47 10.88 -4.43 -7.79
C SER A 47 11.52 -5.21 -8.94
N LYS A 48 11.64 -4.60 -10.12
CA LYS A 48 12.34 -5.20 -11.27
C LYS A 48 13.82 -5.46 -10.97
N ARG A 49 14.51 -4.52 -10.33
CA ARG A 49 15.92 -4.67 -9.95
C ARG A 49 16.12 -5.81 -8.95
N ILE A 50 15.25 -5.93 -7.95
CA ILE A 50 15.28 -7.02 -6.97
C ILE A 50 15.12 -8.39 -7.67
N ASN A 51 14.16 -8.50 -8.59
CA ASN A 51 13.96 -9.75 -9.34
C ASN A 51 15.18 -10.16 -10.18
N VAL A 52 15.86 -9.18 -10.79
CA VAL A 52 17.12 -9.42 -11.52
C VAL A 52 18.22 -9.89 -10.57
N ILE A 53 18.38 -9.25 -9.40
CA ILE A 53 19.37 -9.65 -8.39
C ILE A 53 19.12 -11.09 -7.92
N ILE A 54 17.86 -11.46 -7.64
CA ILE A 54 17.49 -12.82 -7.27
C ILE A 54 17.89 -13.82 -8.37
N ALA A 55 17.65 -13.47 -9.64
CA ALA A 55 18.03 -14.32 -10.77
C ALA A 55 19.55 -14.52 -10.85
N ILE A 56 20.34 -13.46 -10.64
CA ILE A 56 21.81 -13.52 -10.61
C ILE A 56 22.28 -14.41 -9.47
N ILE A 57 21.77 -14.22 -8.25
CA ILE A 57 22.14 -15.04 -7.08
C ILE A 57 21.83 -16.52 -7.33
N ARG A 58 20.65 -16.84 -7.90
CA ARG A 58 20.29 -18.22 -8.27
C ARG A 58 21.21 -18.81 -9.35
N ASP A 59 21.65 -18.01 -10.31
CA ASP A 59 22.58 -18.47 -11.34
C ASP A 59 23.98 -18.76 -10.77
N ILE A 60 24.49 -17.88 -9.91
CA ILE A 60 25.72 -18.09 -9.14
C ILE A 60 25.60 -19.39 -8.32
N GLU A 61 24.46 -19.58 -7.64
CA GLU A 61 24.24 -20.77 -6.83
C GLU A 61 24.27 -22.06 -7.67
N LYS A 62 23.65 -22.02 -8.85
CA LYS A 62 23.57 -23.18 -9.75
C LYS A 62 24.91 -23.49 -10.43
N ARG A 63 25.67 -22.47 -10.83
CA ARG A 63 26.90 -22.65 -11.64
C ARG A 63 28.16 -22.82 -10.81
N GLN A 64 28.23 -22.22 -9.63
CA GLN A 64 29.45 -22.19 -8.82
C GLN A 64 29.28 -22.94 -7.51
N THR A 65 28.41 -22.48 -6.61
CA THR A 65 28.41 -23.00 -5.23
C THR A 65 27.87 -24.43 -5.11
N LYS A 66 26.80 -24.81 -5.84
CA LYS A 66 26.27 -26.19 -5.83
C LYS A 66 27.27 -27.22 -6.36
N PRO A 67 27.89 -27.04 -7.54
CA PRO A 67 28.92 -27.94 -8.02
C PRO A 67 30.12 -28.04 -7.09
N THR A 68 30.62 -26.91 -6.55
CA THR A 68 31.74 -26.92 -5.60
C THR A 68 31.39 -27.69 -4.33
N LEU A 69 30.19 -27.51 -3.79
CA LEU A 69 29.71 -28.29 -2.65
C LEU A 69 29.69 -29.79 -2.96
N ALA A 70 29.15 -30.18 -4.12
CA ALA A 70 29.13 -31.58 -4.54
C ALA A 70 30.54 -32.17 -4.71
N MET A 71 31.48 -31.41 -5.29
CA MET A 71 32.87 -31.83 -5.42
C MET A 71 33.56 -32.01 -4.07
N LEU A 72 33.36 -31.09 -3.12
CA LEU A 72 33.91 -31.20 -1.76
C LEU A 72 33.33 -32.43 -1.04
N GLN A 73 32.03 -32.69 -1.18
CA GLN A 73 31.38 -33.89 -0.64
C GLN A 73 31.99 -35.18 -1.21
N LEU A 74 32.29 -35.21 -2.52
CA LEU A 74 32.95 -36.34 -3.16
C LEU A 74 34.40 -36.53 -2.67
N LEU A 75 35.14 -35.43 -2.47
CA LEU A 75 36.55 -35.46 -2.04
C LEU A 75 36.72 -35.95 -0.61
N PHE A 76 35.83 -35.55 0.30
CA PHE A 76 35.96 -35.93 1.70
C PHE A 76 35.38 -37.30 2.04
N GLN A 77 34.79 -38.01 1.06
CA GLN A 77 34.10 -39.30 1.27
C GLN A 77 33.22 -39.27 2.53
N GLU A 78 32.69 -38.11 2.89
CA GLU A 78 31.79 -38.03 4.02
C GLU A 78 30.55 -38.80 3.58
N SER A 79 30.36 -40.00 4.15
CA SER A 79 29.04 -40.60 4.25
C SER A 79 28.14 -39.45 4.66
N PRO A 80 27.06 -39.14 3.94
CA PRO A 80 26.25 -37.98 4.27
C PRO A 80 25.82 -38.19 5.71
N GLN A 81 26.49 -37.52 6.66
CA GLN A 81 25.91 -37.28 7.94
C GLN A 81 24.65 -36.56 7.52
N LYS A 82 23.51 -37.21 7.79
CA LYS A 82 22.22 -36.56 7.72
C LYS A 82 22.30 -35.43 8.75
N GLN A 83 22.99 -34.35 8.42
CA GLN A 83 22.63 -33.04 8.88
C GLN A 83 21.13 -33.03 8.60
N PRO A 84 20.28 -32.87 9.64
CA PRO A 84 18.87 -32.77 9.40
C PRO A 84 18.77 -31.70 8.33
N LEU A 85 18.30 -32.10 7.14
CA LEU A 85 18.10 -31.17 6.06
C LEU A 85 17.30 -30.07 6.75
N LEU A 86 17.91 -28.89 6.91
CA LEU A 86 17.15 -27.68 6.94
C LEU A 86 16.60 -27.63 5.52
N VAL A 87 15.56 -28.44 5.31
CA VAL A 87 14.56 -28.22 4.31
C VAL A 87 14.06 -26.86 4.74
N GLU A 88 14.72 -25.82 4.25
CA GLU A 88 14.02 -24.62 3.90
C GLU A 88 12.87 -25.18 3.08
N LYS A 89 11.69 -25.28 3.72
CA LYS A 89 10.47 -25.65 3.04
C LYS A 89 10.54 -24.74 1.84
N ARG A 90 10.82 -25.33 0.66
CA ARG A 90 10.55 -24.69 -0.61
C ARG A 90 9.06 -24.55 -0.54
N LYS A 91 8.58 -23.54 0.18
CA LYS A 91 7.30 -22.98 -0.06
C LYS A 91 7.49 -22.54 -1.52
N PRO A 92 6.78 -23.15 -2.46
CA PRO A 92 6.97 -22.87 -3.86
C PRO A 92 6.78 -21.37 -4.02
N SER A 93 7.86 -20.58 -4.16
CA SER A 93 7.79 -19.12 -4.06
C SER A 93 6.84 -18.56 -5.11
N VAL A 94 6.74 -19.26 -6.24
CA VAL A 94 5.79 -19.00 -7.33
C VAL A 94 4.34 -19.32 -6.94
N GLU A 95 4.09 -20.37 -6.16
CA GLU A 95 2.73 -20.66 -5.67
C GLU A 95 2.37 -19.76 -4.50
N ILE A 96 3.30 -19.44 -3.57
CA ILE A 96 3.05 -18.44 -2.52
C ILE A 96 2.79 -17.07 -3.13
N GLU A 97 3.57 -16.64 -4.12
CA GLU A 97 3.35 -15.37 -4.80
C GLU A 97 2.02 -15.39 -5.56
N LYS A 98 1.66 -16.50 -6.22
CA LYS A 98 0.35 -16.64 -6.87
C LYS A 98 -0.80 -16.68 -5.86
N THR A 99 -0.66 -17.38 -4.74
CA THR A 99 -1.70 -17.47 -3.68
C THR A 99 -1.81 -16.13 -2.97
N ALA A 100 -0.70 -15.52 -2.56
CA ALA A 100 -0.67 -14.20 -1.93
C ALA A 100 -1.19 -13.11 -2.88
N TYR A 101 -0.85 -13.17 -4.17
CA TYR A 101 -1.42 -12.27 -5.17
C TYR A 101 -2.92 -12.51 -5.33
N SER A 102 -3.39 -13.76 -5.45
CA SER A 102 -4.82 -14.06 -5.55
C SER A 102 -5.61 -13.68 -4.29
N GLU A 103 -5.02 -13.86 -3.10
CA GLU A 103 -5.60 -13.44 -1.83
C GLU A 103 -5.65 -11.92 -1.74
N THR A 104 -4.63 -11.23 -2.23
CA THR A 104 -4.58 -9.76 -2.28
C THR A 104 -5.61 -9.21 -3.27
N GLN A 105 -5.78 -9.84 -4.43
CA GLN A 105 -6.84 -9.49 -5.39
C GLN A 105 -8.23 -9.74 -4.81
N HIS A 106 -8.44 -10.88 -4.16
CA HIS A 106 -9.71 -11.20 -3.51
C HIS A 106 -10.05 -10.21 -2.38
N LYS A 107 -9.06 -9.86 -1.55
CA LYS A 107 -9.20 -8.82 -0.51
C LYS A 107 -9.53 -7.46 -1.13
N ASN A 108 -8.87 -7.08 -2.22
CA ASN A 108 -9.16 -5.82 -2.93
C ASN A 108 -10.57 -5.82 -3.52
N GLU A 109 -11.03 -6.93 -4.09
CA GLU A 109 -12.39 -7.05 -4.63
C GLU A 109 -13.44 -6.91 -3.52
N ILE A 110 -13.20 -7.54 -2.35
CA ILE A 110 -14.06 -7.38 -1.16
C ILE A 110 -14.06 -5.92 -0.69
N LEU A 111 -12.89 -5.28 -0.61
CA LEU A 111 -12.79 -3.88 -0.20
C LEU A 111 -13.49 -2.95 -1.18
N GLN A 112 -13.38 -3.18 -2.49
CA GLN A 112 -14.11 -2.41 -3.51
C GLN A 112 -15.62 -2.58 -3.37
N LYS A 113 -16.10 -3.80 -3.10
CA LYS A 113 -17.53 -4.04 -2.82
C LYS A 113 -18.00 -3.29 -1.57
N LYS A 114 -17.20 -3.30 -0.50
CA LYS A 114 -17.50 -2.53 0.72
C LYS A 114 -17.55 -1.03 0.44
N VAL A 115 -16.54 -0.49 -0.26
CA VAL A 115 -16.49 0.93 -0.63
C VAL A 115 -17.71 1.31 -1.46
N PHE A 116 -18.10 0.49 -2.43
CA PHE A 116 -19.28 0.73 -3.26
C PHE A 116 -20.58 0.71 -2.44
N GLN A 117 -20.71 -0.22 -1.50
CA GLN A 117 -21.86 -0.28 -0.57
C GLN A 117 -21.93 0.96 0.31
N TRP A 118 -20.81 1.38 0.91
CA TRP A 118 -20.71 2.60 1.70
C TRP A 118 -21.05 3.84 0.87
N GLN A 119 -20.53 3.96 -0.35
CA GLN A 119 -20.85 5.05 -1.26
C GLN A 119 -22.35 5.12 -1.55
N THR A 120 -22.97 4.00 -1.89
CA THR A 120 -24.41 3.92 -2.17
C THR A 120 -25.24 4.37 -0.97
N ILE A 121 -24.88 3.92 0.23
CA ILE A 121 -25.53 4.33 1.47
C ILE A 121 -25.36 5.83 1.69
N THR A 122 -24.14 6.35 1.57
CA THR A 122 -23.87 7.78 1.77
C THR A 122 -24.65 8.66 0.78
N THR A 123 -24.71 8.28 -0.49
CA THR A 123 -25.49 9.02 -1.50
C THR A 123 -26.98 9.00 -1.16
N SER A 124 -27.52 7.84 -0.77
CA SER A 124 -28.94 7.74 -0.39
C SER A 124 -29.32 8.58 0.84
N ILE A 125 -28.36 8.82 1.74
CA ILE A 125 -28.53 9.70 2.89
C ILE A 125 -28.45 11.15 2.46
N LEU A 126 -27.41 11.51 1.67
CA LEU A 126 -27.17 12.87 1.22
C LEU A 126 -28.32 13.41 0.36
N ASP A 127 -28.92 12.57 -0.48
CA ASP A 127 -30.10 12.93 -1.29
C ASP A 127 -31.32 13.33 -0.43
N LYS A 128 -31.37 12.85 0.82
CA LYS A 128 -32.43 13.18 1.79
C LYS A 128 -32.05 14.32 2.73
N VAL A 129 -30.89 14.96 2.56
CA VAL A 129 -30.48 16.10 3.40
C VAL A 129 -31.00 17.39 2.79
N ALA A 130 -31.85 18.10 3.54
CA ALA A 130 -32.34 19.42 3.19
C ALA A 130 -31.76 20.50 4.10
N ILE A 131 -31.49 21.67 3.53
CA ILE A 131 -31.03 22.84 4.28
C ILE A 131 -32.24 23.60 4.80
N SER A 132 -32.32 23.75 6.12
CA SER A 132 -33.31 24.57 6.81
C SER A 132 -32.67 25.89 7.22
N ARG A 133 -33.20 27.01 6.72
CA ARG A 133 -32.88 28.35 7.21
C ARG A 133 -34.01 28.84 8.10
N THR A 134 -33.70 29.20 9.34
CA THR A 134 -34.60 29.92 10.25
C THR A 134 -34.34 31.41 10.14
N SER A 135 -35.39 32.24 10.23
CA SER A 135 -35.35 33.70 10.01
C SER A 135 -34.38 34.46 10.92
N PHE A 136 -33.99 33.88 12.06
CA PHE A 136 -33.10 34.48 13.05
C PHE A 136 -31.99 33.52 13.56
N GLY A 137 -31.68 32.44 12.83
CA GLY A 137 -30.82 31.36 13.34
C GLY A 137 -29.77 30.82 12.35
N LYS A 138 -28.80 30.07 12.89
CA LYS A 138 -27.77 29.36 12.12
C LYS A 138 -28.41 28.35 11.16
N ILE A 139 -27.83 28.20 9.97
CA ILE A 139 -28.25 27.22 8.96
C ILE A 139 -28.14 25.81 9.54
N GLN A 140 -29.21 25.02 9.47
CA GLN A 140 -29.25 23.63 9.96
C GLN A 140 -29.50 22.66 8.81
N LEU A 141 -28.83 21.51 8.83
CA LEU A 141 -29.12 20.38 7.95
C LEU A 141 -30.18 19.49 8.61
N ARG A 142 -31.25 19.16 7.88
CA ARG A 142 -32.30 18.25 8.34
C ARG A 142 -32.34 17.03 7.42
N LEU A 143 -32.37 15.83 8.01
CA LEU A 143 -32.66 14.62 7.26
C LEU A 143 -34.17 14.47 7.06
N LEU A 144 -34.58 14.32 5.80
CA LEU A 144 -35.94 14.04 5.38
C LEU A 144 -36.16 12.53 5.31
N MET A 145 -36.13 11.85 6.45
CA MET A 145 -36.45 10.43 6.52
C MET A 145 -37.16 10.03 7.80
N SER A 146 -37.86 8.91 7.76
CA SER A 146 -38.53 8.38 8.94
C SER A 146 -37.53 7.81 9.96
N PRO A 147 -37.83 7.86 11.27
CA PRO A 147 -36.97 7.27 12.30
C PRO A 147 -36.74 5.77 12.11
N LYS A 148 -37.70 5.06 11.49
CA LYS A 148 -37.58 3.62 11.18
C LYS A 148 -36.57 3.37 10.08
N GLU A 149 -36.61 4.15 9.00
CA GLU A 149 -35.61 4.07 7.92
C GLU A 149 -34.18 4.35 8.42
N LEU A 150 -34.03 5.27 9.38
CA LEU A 150 -32.74 5.56 9.98
C LEU A 150 -32.21 4.37 10.80
N GLN A 151 -33.08 3.69 11.55
CA GLN A 151 -32.72 2.47 12.29
C GLN A 151 -32.35 1.32 11.34
N ASP A 152 -33.06 1.16 10.23
CA ASP A 152 -32.76 0.14 9.23
C ASP A 152 -31.41 0.39 8.54
N ILE A 153 -31.05 1.65 8.28
CA ILE A 153 -29.72 1.99 7.74
C ILE A 153 -28.63 1.75 8.79
N LYS A 154 -28.88 2.09 10.05
CA LYS A 154 -27.93 1.85 11.15
C LYS A 154 -27.62 0.36 11.32
N THR A 155 -28.66 -0.48 11.32
CA THR A 155 -28.48 -1.94 11.42
C THR A 155 -27.83 -2.55 10.17
N LYS A 156 -28.02 -1.95 8.99
CA LYS A 156 -27.29 -2.35 7.76
C LYS A 156 -25.81 -1.98 7.83
N ILE A 157 -25.48 -0.80 8.35
CA ILE A 157 -24.10 -0.34 8.55
C ILE A 157 -23.36 -1.23 9.56
N GLU A 158 -24.01 -1.63 10.65
CA GLU A 158 -23.41 -2.51 11.68
C GLU A 158 -23.08 -3.93 11.15
N LYS A 159 -23.66 -4.33 10.02
CA LYS A 159 -23.47 -5.66 9.40
C LYS A 159 -22.48 -5.65 8.21
N LEU A 160 -21.94 -4.49 7.83
CA LEU A 160 -21.05 -4.28 6.68
C LEU A 160 -19.56 -4.32 7.05
#